data_AF-A0A427YTJ9-F1
#
_entry.id   AF-A0A427YTJ9-F1
#
_cell.length_a   1.000
_cell.length_b   1.000
_cell.length_c   1.000
_cell.angle_alpha   90.00
_cell.angle_beta   90.00
_cell.angle_gamma   90.00
#
_symmetry.space_group_name_H-M   'P 1'
#
loop_
_entity.id
_entity.type
_entity.pdbx_description
1 polymer ?
#
loop_
_entity_poly.entity_id
_entity_poly.type
_entity_poly.pdbx_seq_one_letter_code
_entity_poly.pdbx_strand_id
1 'polypeptide(L)'
;MGSSQTQTQNHPDPAPWEKLLWRRQAYPDNHIPDTFLDELRQLRPRPRPSLTSLLFTALLVTQHLGVIAIFLAVFYSLLVGEADAAVVGLTSSLSLTSALSASVVLASRLPSTTHVFSLVLLAVGLFGGWPTLAKNVRESGKSFSLGLTLSTLVLAISLFPPEPAPSLIFLSLVAVTNLLGPLMLWYGWRWKTKRGGGWDVARVKIRQRHR
;
A
#
# COMPACT_ATOMS: atom_id res chain seq x y z
N MET A 1 -69.74 45.65 -11.11
CA MET A 1 -68.89 44.64 -11.79
C MET A 1 -67.55 44.60 -11.08
N GLY A 2 -67.08 43.40 -10.75
CA GLY A 2 -66.29 43.07 -9.56
C GLY A 2 -64.83 43.57 -9.55
N SER A 3 -64.41 44.00 -8.36
CA SER A 3 -63.03 44.20 -7.96
C SER A 3 -62.34 42.85 -7.76
N SER A 4 -61.38 42.51 -8.61
CA SER A 4 -60.55 41.31 -8.48
C SER A 4 -59.66 41.42 -7.24
N GLN A 5 -60.01 40.68 -6.19
CA GLN A 5 -59.17 40.49 -5.01
C GLN A 5 -57.96 39.62 -5.39
N THR A 6 -56.77 40.23 -5.43
CA THR A 6 -55.51 39.49 -5.51
C THR A 6 -55.30 38.78 -4.17
N GLN A 7 -55.69 37.51 -4.10
CA GLN A 7 -55.38 36.66 -2.95
C GLN A 7 -53.87 36.48 -2.89
N THR A 8 -53.20 37.17 -1.98
CA THR A 8 -51.84 36.88 -1.56
C THR A 8 -51.87 35.51 -0.90
N GLN A 9 -51.58 34.46 -1.67
CA GLN A 9 -51.38 33.11 -1.15
C GLN A 9 -50.19 33.18 -0.17
N ASN A 10 -50.48 33.03 1.13
CA ASN A 10 -49.45 32.76 2.14
C ASN A 10 -48.79 31.43 1.79
N HIS A 11 -47.73 31.46 1.00
CA HIS A 11 -46.84 30.32 0.85
C HIS A 11 -46.01 30.26 2.13
N PRO A 12 -46.10 29.18 2.94
CA PRO A 12 -45.21 29.02 4.07
C PRO A 12 -43.77 29.04 3.55
N ASP A 13 -42.88 29.76 4.23
CA ASP A 13 -41.47 29.81 3.86
C ASP A 13 -40.93 28.38 3.72
N PRO A 14 -40.15 28.09 2.66
CA PRO A 14 -39.60 26.76 2.46
C PRO A 14 -38.75 26.37 3.67
N ALA A 15 -38.94 25.13 4.13
CA ALA A 15 -38.12 24.58 5.21
C ALA A 15 -36.63 24.72 4.85
N PRO A 16 -35.75 25.01 5.83
CA PRO A 16 -34.33 25.19 5.57
C PRO A 16 -33.72 23.94 4.94
N TRP A 17 -32.75 24.15 4.04
CA TRP A 17 -32.07 23.08 3.32
C TRP A 17 -31.31 22.13 4.27
N GLU A 18 -31.43 20.83 4.02
CA GLU A 18 -30.80 19.75 4.81
C GLU A 18 -29.82 18.92 3.95
N LYS A 19 -28.72 18.42 4.55
CA LYS A 19 -27.69 17.58 3.88
C LYS A 19 -28.10 16.11 3.72
N LEU A 20 -29.30 15.88 3.19
CA LEU A 20 -29.87 14.56 2.99
C LEU A 20 -29.99 14.28 1.49
N LEU A 21 -29.08 13.45 0.95
CA LEU A 21 -29.09 13.09 -0.48
C LEU A 21 -30.35 12.31 -0.89
N TRP A 22 -31.01 11.64 0.06
CA TRP A 22 -32.12 10.72 -0.19
C TRP A 22 -33.51 11.37 -0.03
N ARG A 23 -33.59 12.60 0.53
CA ARG A 23 -34.86 13.31 0.76
C ARG A 23 -35.06 14.34 -0.36
N ARG A 24 -36.23 14.31 -1.01
CA ARG A 24 -36.61 15.40 -1.94
C ARG A 24 -36.90 16.68 -1.15
N GLN A 25 -36.31 17.78 -1.59
CA GLN A 25 -36.40 19.09 -0.93
C GLN A 25 -36.80 20.16 -1.95
N ALA A 26 -37.30 21.30 -1.47
CA ALA A 26 -37.78 22.41 -2.31
C ALA A 26 -36.63 23.30 -2.85
N TYR A 27 -35.47 22.70 -3.10
CA TYR A 27 -34.27 23.38 -3.58
C TYR A 27 -33.81 22.71 -4.88
N PRO A 28 -33.23 23.47 -5.83
CA PRO A 28 -32.72 22.90 -7.05
C PRO A 28 -31.56 21.93 -6.76
N ASP A 29 -31.35 20.95 -7.63
CA ASP A 29 -30.34 19.89 -7.44
C ASP A 29 -28.90 20.42 -7.28
N ASN A 30 -28.62 21.63 -7.77
CA ASN A 30 -27.33 22.32 -7.67
C ASN A 30 -27.25 23.34 -6.52
N HIS A 31 -28.20 23.31 -5.58
CA HIS A 31 -28.18 24.21 -4.43
C HIS A 31 -26.99 23.92 -3.49
N ILE A 32 -26.25 24.98 -3.15
CA ILE A 32 -25.11 24.94 -2.23
C ILE A 32 -25.43 25.90 -1.09
N PRO A 33 -25.41 25.44 0.18
CA PRO A 33 -25.69 26.31 1.33
C PRO A 33 -24.51 27.26 1.61
N ASP A 34 -24.80 28.43 2.19
CA ASP A 34 -23.77 29.42 2.53
C ASP A 34 -22.76 28.91 3.58
N THR A 35 -23.18 27.98 4.45
CA THR A 35 -22.33 27.33 5.46
C THR A 35 -21.39 26.24 4.89
N PHE A 36 -21.47 25.95 3.59
CA PHE A 36 -20.75 24.84 2.96
C PHE A 36 -19.22 24.90 3.22
N LEU A 37 -18.61 26.07 3.05
CA LEU A 37 -17.17 26.24 3.21
C LEU A 37 -16.73 26.16 4.68
N ASP A 38 -17.57 26.63 5.60
CA ASP A 38 -17.28 26.56 7.03
C ASP A 38 -17.32 25.12 7.53
N GLU A 39 -18.22 24.30 7.00
CA GLU A 39 -18.27 22.88 7.33
C GLU A 39 -17.08 22.08 6.79
N LEU A 40 -16.51 22.48 5.66
CA LEU A 40 -15.26 21.89 5.18
C LEU A 40 -14.08 22.14 6.12
N ARG A 41 -14.15 23.17 6.98
CA ARG A 41 -13.10 23.53 7.94
C ARG A 41 -13.26 22.82 9.29
N GLN A 42 -14.45 22.34 9.65
CA GLN A 42 -14.80 21.96 11.03
C GLN A 42 -14.65 20.46 11.39
N LEU A 43 -14.00 19.65 10.56
CA LEU A 43 -13.87 18.21 10.85
C LEU A 43 -12.88 17.91 11.97
N ARG A 44 -13.28 17.03 12.91
CA ARG A 44 -12.41 16.52 13.98
C ARG A 44 -11.13 15.90 13.41
N PRO A 45 -9.95 16.21 13.96
CA PRO A 45 -8.70 15.60 13.54
C PRO A 45 -8.73 14.08 13.75
N ARG A 46 -8.27 13.31 12.76
CA ARG A 46 -8.15 11.85 12.89
C ARG A 46 -7.04 11.54 13.91
N PRO A 47 -7.20 10.53 14.78
CA PRO A 47 -6.12 10.08 15.65
C PRO A 47 -4.86 9.82 14.84
N ARG A 48 -3.73 10.33 15.34
CA ARG A 48 -2.42 10.15 14.70
C ARG A 48 -2.09 8.65 14.67
N PRO A 49 -1.58 8.11 13.55
CA PRO A 49 -1.14 6.72 13.52
C PRO A 49 -0.02 6.51 14.55
N SER A 50 -0.08 5.41 15.30
CA SER A 50 1.03 5.07 16.19
C SER A 50 2.26 4.67 15.36
N LEU A 51 3.43 5.16 15.78
CA LEU A 51 4.70 4.87 15.09
C LEU A 51 4.95 3.37 15.01
N THR A 52 4.60 2.63 16.06
CA THR A 52 4.71 1.17 16.09
C THR A 52 3.90 0.50 14.99
N SER A 53 2.67 0.95 14.73
CA SER A 53 1.85 0.40 13.63
C SER A 53 2.46 0.67 12.26
N LEU A 54 3.13 1.82 12.10
CA LEU A 54 3.84 2.15 10.87
C LEU A 54 5.08 1.26 10.67
N LEU A 55 5.86 1.03 11.73
CA LEU A 55 6.99 0.08 11.72
C LEU A 55 6.52 -1.33 11.36
N PHE A 56 5.44 -1.82 11.99
CA PHE A 56 4.88 -3.14 11.66
C PHE A 56 4.36 -3.25 10.23
N THR A 57 3.98 -2.13 9.62
CA THR A 57 3.53 -2.11 8.23
C THR A 57 4.73 -2.08 7.27
N ALA A 58 5.84 -1.43 7.67
CA ALA A 58 7.09 -1.41 6.90
C ALA A 58 7.75 -2.79 6.80
N LEU A 59 7.50 -3.70 7.74
CA LEU A 59 7.94 -5.10 7.66
C LEU A 59 7.57 -5.79 6.34
N LEU A 60 6.42 -5.46 5.75
CA LEU A 60 6.00 -6.06 4.47
C LEU A 60 6.95 -5.68 3.33
N VAL A 61 7.49 -4.46 3.37
CA VAL A 61 8.48 -3.97 2.41
C VAL A 61 9.81 -4.69 2.63
N THR A 62 10.25 -4.83 3.88
CA THR A 62 11.44 -5.63 4.25
C THR A 62 11.35 -7.05 3.73
N GLN A 63 10.18 -7.65 3.88
CA GLN A 63 9.91 -9.02 3.45
C GLN A 63 9.99 -9.16 1.93
N HIS A 64 9.48 -8.20 1.16
CA HIS A 64 9.62 -8.18 -0.30
C HIS A 64 11.08 -7.97 -0.73
N LEU A 65 11.80 -7.05 -0.08
CA LEU A 65 13.23 -6.85 -0.34
C LEU A 65 14.04 -8.13 -0.06
N GLY A 66 13.71 -8.86 1.00
CA GLY A 66 14.33 -10.14 1.32
C GLY A 66 14.09 -11.20 0.25
N VAL A 67 12.87 -11.32 -0.27
CA VAL A 67 12.58 -12.25 -1.39
C VAL A 67 13.36 -11.90 -2.64
N ILE A 68 13.41 -10.61 -2.99
CA ILE A 68 14.19 -10.13 -4.14
C ILE A 68 15.68 -10.46 -3.94
N ALA A 69 16.21 -10.21 -2.74
CA ALA A 69 17.60 -10.52 -2.40
C ALA A 69 17.91 -12.02 -2.50
N ILE A 70 17.04 -12.88 -1.97
CA ILE A 70 17.17 -14.35 -2.09
C ILE A 70 17.19 -14.75 -3.57
N PHE A 71 16.23 -14.26 -4.35
CA PHE A 71 16.17 -14.57 -5.78
C PHE A 71 17.46 -14.17 -6.52
N LEU A 72 17.96 -12.95 -6.27
CA LEU A 72 19.21 -12.46 -6.87
C LEU A 72 20.44 -13.25 -6.41
N ALA A 73 20.51 -13.66 -5.15
CA ALA A 73 21.62 -14.43 -4.63
C ALA A 73 21.63 -15.87 -5.17
N VAL A 74 20.47 -16.54 -5.29
CA VAL A 74 20.35 -17.83 -5.99
C VAL A 74 20.78 -17.66 -7.44
N PHE A 75 20.29 -16.63 -8.12
CA PHE A 75 20.62 -16.35 -9.52
C PHE A 75 22.13 -16.12 -9.72
N TYR A 76 22.75 -15.30 -8.88
CA TYR A 76 24.19 -15.06 -8.89
C TYR A 76 24.98 -16.35 -8.68
N SER A 77 24.56 -17.18 -7.74
CA SER A 77 25.21 -18.46 -7.45
C SER A 77 25.15 -19.43 -8.64
N LEU A 78 24.02 -19.47 -9.34
CA LEU A 78 23.87 -20.25 -10.58
C LEU A 78 24.71 -19.68 -11.73
N LEU A 79 24.89 -18.36 -11.80
CA LEU A 79 25.69 -17.72 -12.83
C LEU A 79 27.19 -17.93 -12.63
N VAL A 80 27.69 -17.72 -11.40
CA VAL A 80 29.11 -17.86 -11.07
C VAL A 80 29.55 -19.31 -10.98
N GLY A 81 28.63 -20.25 -10.70
CA GLY A 81 28.90 -21.68 -10.83
C GLY A 81 29.29 -22.14 -12.24
N GLU A 82 28.99 -21.35 -13.28
CA GLU A 82 29.34 -21.66 -14.68
C GLU A 82 30.05 -20.52 -15.45
N ALA A 83 30.32 -19.36 -14.85
CA ALA A 83 30.95 -18.22 -15.54
C ALA A 83 31.98 -17.45 -14.69
N ASP A 84 33.10 -17.14 -15.33
CA ASP A 84 34.24 -16.37 -14.80
C ASP A 84 33.84 -15.00 -14.20
N ALA A 85 34.53 -14.64 -13.12
CA ALA A 85 34.23 -13.56 -12.18
C ALA A 85 34.40 -12.11 -12.71
N ALA A 86 34.22 -11.83 -13.99
CA ALA A 86 34.67 -10.58 -14.61
C ALA A 86 33.59 -9.49 -14.86
N VAL A 87 32.29 -9.73 -14.64
CA VAL A 87 31.22 -8.83 -15.15
C VAL A 87 30.30 -8.24 -14.07
N VAL A 88 30.80 -7.93 -12.86
CA VAL A 88 29.93 -7.43 -11.76
C VAL A 88 30.34 -6.04 -11.24
N GLY A 89 31.39 -5.44 -11.78
CA GLY A 89 31.66 -4.02 -11.56
C GLY A 89 30.85 -3.16 -12.53
N LEU A 90 30.08 -2.20 -12.02
CA LEU A 90 29.48 -1.06 -12.74
C LEU A 90 28.06 -1.23 -13.30
N THR A 91 27.04 -1.38 -12.46
CA THR A 91 25.74 -0.72 -12.75
C THR A 91 25.00 -0.40 -11.45
N SER A 92 25.41 0.68 -10.80
CA SER A 92 24.74 1.24 -9.64
C SER A 92 23.40 1.83 -10.06
N SER A 93 22.31 1.26 -9.56
CA SER A 93 20.99 1.90 -9.40
C SER A 93 20.01 2.01 -10.60
N LEU A 94 20.40 1.65 -11.82
CA LEU A 94 19.43 1.32 -12.91
C LEU A 94 19.20 -0.21 -13.06
N SER A 95 19.76 -0.99 -12.12
CA SER A 95 20.07 -2.40 -12.33
C SER A 95 18.98 -3.40 -12.03
N LEU A 96 17.92 -3.15 -11.25
CA LEU A 96 16.99 -4.25 -10.93
C LEU A 96 16.21 -4.72 -12.16
N THR A 97 15.59 -3.80 -12.91
CA THR A 97 14.85 -4.14 -14.14
C THR A 97 15.78 -4.56 -15.26
N SER A 98 16.94 -3.90 -15.40
CA SER A 98 17.94 -4.27 -16.40
C SER A 98 18.64 -5.60 -16.08
N ALA A 99 18.88 -5.92 -14.80
CA ALA A 99 19.44 -7.18 -14.35
C ALA A 99 18.39 -8.29 -14.40
N LEU A 100 17.10 -8.01 -14.17
CA LEU A 100 16.03 -8.98 -14.41
C LEU A 100 15.85 -9.27 -15.91
N SER A 101 15.90 -8.24 -16.77
CA SER A 101 15.86 -8.44 -18.22
C SER A 101 17.14 -9.12 -18.72
N ALA A 102 18.32 -8.72 -18.24
CA ALA A 102 19.57 -9.38 -18.55
C ALA A 102 19.62 -10.80 -17.97
N SER A 103 19.07 -11.07 -16.79
CA SER A 103 18.98 -12.41 -16.21
C SER A 103 18.03 -13.30 -16.99
N VAL A 104 16.92 -12.77 -17.50
CA VAL A 104 15.98 -13.52 -18.36
C VAL A 104 16.59 -13.79 -19.73
N VAL A 105 17.28 -12.82 -20.32
CA VAL A 105 18.02 -12.99 -21.59
C VAL A 105 19.18 -13.97 -21.41
N LEU A 106 19.90 -13.91 -20.29
CA LEU A 106 20.99 -14.83 -19.97
C LEU A 106 20.48 -16.21 -19.52
N ALA A 107 19.28 -16.29 -18.93
CA ALA A 107 18.59 -17.56 -18.65
C ALA A 107 18.30 -18.35 -19.92
N SER A 108 18.07 -17.68 -21.06
CA SER A 108 17.96 -18.33 -22.37
C SER A 108 19.28 -18.92 -22.89
N ARG A 109 20.41 -18.57 -22.26
CA ARG A 109 21.77 -19.01 -22.61
C ARG A 109 22.32 -20.05 -21.62
N LEU A 110 21.59 -20.44 -20.56
CA LEU A 110 22.04 -21.51 -19.69
C LEU A 110 22.08 -22.85 -20.46
N PRO A 111 23.18 -23.60 -20.40
CA PRO A 111 23.36 -24.83 -21.18
C PRO A 111 22.49 -26.00 -20.71
N SER A 112 21.89 -25.91 -19.51
CA SER A 112 21.08 -26.96 -18.90
C SER A 112 19.63 -26.53 -18.64
N THR A 113 18.68 -27.22 -19.27
CA THR A 113 17.24 -26.95 -19.18
C THR A 113 16.68 -27.12 -17.77
N THR A 114 17.29 -27.98 -16.95
CA THR A 114 16.86 -28.24 -15.56
C THR A 114 17.03 -26.99 -14.68
N HIS A 115 18.16 -26.27 -14.81
CA HIS A 115 18.41 -25.06 -14.02
C HIS A 115 17.44 -23.93 -14.39
N VAL A 116 17.14 -23.77 -15.69
CA VAL A 116 16.15 -22.79 -16.17
C VAL A 116 14.77 -23.12 -15.63
N PHE A 117 14.35 -24.39 -15.70
CA PHE A 117 13.07 -24.83 -15.18
C PHE A 117 12.93 -24.58 -13.67
N SER A 118 13.94 -24.95 -12.88
CA SER A 118 13.94 -24.71 -11.43
C SER A 118 13.95 -23.22 -11.07
N LEU A 119 14.69 -22.40 -11.81
CA LEU A 119 14.74 -20.94 -11.59
C LEU A 119 13.40 -20.27 -11.91
N VAL A 120 12.75 -20.66 -13.01
CA VAL A 120 11.42 -20.13 -13.38
C VAL A 120 10.36 -20.56 -12.38
N LEU A 121 10.36 -21.83 -11.95
CA LEU A 121 9.43 -22.32 -10.93
C LEU A 121 9.63 -21.60 -9.59
N LEU A 122 10.89 -21.38 -9.20
CA LEU A 122 11.24 -20.60 -8.01
C LEU A 122 10.74 -19.14 -8.14
N ALA A 123 10.95 -18.50 -9.28
CA ALA A 123 10.48 -17.13 -9.52
C ALA A 123 8.95 -17.02 -9.40
N VAL A 124 8.21 -17.93 -10.01
CA VAL A 124 6.74 -17.97 -9.91
C VAL A 124 6.29 -18.17 -8.47
N GLY A 125 6.95 -19.05 -7.71
CA GLY A 125 6.65 -19.27 -6.29
C GLY A 125 6.94 -18.02 -5.43
N LEU A 126 8.10 -17.40 -5.62
CA LEU A 126 8.56 -16.24 -4.85
C LEU A 126 7.83 -14.94 -5.20
N PHE A 127 7.43 -14.71 -6.46
CA PHE A 127 6.76 -13.47 -6.83
C PHE A 127 5.25 -13.61 -6.91
N GLY A 128 4.74 -14.75 -7.38
CA GLY A 128 3.31 -15.02 -7.48
C GLY A 128 2.69 -15.54 -6.17
N GLY A 129 3.37 -16.44 -5.48
CA GLY A 129 2.87 -17.08 -4.24
C GLY A 129 3.14 -16.27 -2.97
N TRP A 130 4.15 -15.41 -2.97
CA TRP A 130 4.54 -14.68 -1.76
C TRP A 130 3.51 -13.67 -1.23
N PRO A 131 2.81 -12.87 -2.07
CA PRO A 131 1.84 -11.90 -1.57
C PRO A 131 0.70 -12.54 -0.77
N THR A 132 0.22 -13.71 -1.21
CA THR A 132 -0.85 -14.45 -0.52
C THR A 132 -0.35 -15.09 0.77
N LEU A 133 0.86 -15.69 0.75
CA LEU A 133 1.51 -16.23 1.95
C LEU A 133 1.74 -15.15 3.02
N ALA A 134 2.34 -14.02 2.63
CA ALA A 134 2.63 -12.92 3.54
C ALA A 134 1.35 -12.34 4.16
N LYS A 135 0.27 -12.23 3.36
CA LYS A 135 -1.05 -11.81 3.85
C LYS A 135 -1.60 -12.78 4.89
N ASN A 136 -1.64 -14.08 4.59
CA ASN A 136 -2.21 -15.10 5.48
C ASN A 136 -1.46 -15.18 6.82
N VAL A 137 -0.13 -15.12 6.77
CA VAL A 137 0.72 -15.15 7.98
C VAL A 137 0.51 -13.90 8.84
N ARG A 138 0.32 -12.73 8.21
CA ARG A 138 0.03 -11.48 8.92
C ARG A 138 -1.35 -11.49 9.58
N GLU A 139 -2.35 -12.08 8.93
CA GLU A 139 -3.70 -12.23 9.49
C GLU A 139 -3.74 -13.21 10.67
N SER A 140 -2.84 -14.19 10.70
CA SER A 140 -2.69 -15.14 11.81
C SER A 140 -2.10 -14.51 13.08
N GLY A 141 -1.26 -13.47 12.95
CA GLY A 141 -0.79 -12.70 14.10
C GLY A 141 0.50 -11.90 13.86
N LYS A 142 0.74 -10.89 14.71
CA LYS A 142 1.92 -10.01 14.61
C LYS A 142 3.23 -10.76 14.82
N SER A 143 3.27 -11.73 15.73
CA SER A 143 4.47 -12.53 16.03
C SER A 143 4.85 -13.42 14.85
N PHE A 144 3.87 -14.01 14.14
CA PHE A 144 4.14 -14.80 12.94
C PHE A 144 4.69 -13.95 11.80
N SER A 145 4.17 -12.73 11.62
CA SER A 145 4.72 -11.77 10.66
C SER A 145 6.17 -11.40 11.00
N LEU A 146 6.50 -11.17 12.27
CA LEU A 146 7.88 -10.93 12.71
C LEU A 146 8.78 -12.13 12.45
N GLY A 147 8.34 -13.34 12.82
CA GLY A 147 9.08 -14.58 12.58
C GLY A 147 9.38 -14.78 11.10
N LEU A 148 8.39 -14.57 10.23
CA LEU A 148 8.56 -14.67 8.78
C LEU A 148 9.52 -13.62 8.22
N THR A 149 9.46 -12.38 8.72
CA THR A 149 10.40 -11.34 8.29
C THR A 149 11.83 -11.64 8.73
N LEU A 150 12.04 -12.13 9.95
CA LEU A 150 13.35 -12.49 10.47
C LEU A 150 13.93 -13.70 9.72
N SER A 151 13.14 -14.74 9.48
CA SER A 151 13.58 -15.91 8.73
C SER A 151 13.97 -15.56 7.29
N THR A 152 13.18 -14.71 6.62
CA THR A 152 13.49 -14.23 5.26
C THR A 152 14.79 -13.42 5.25
N LEU A 153 15.02 -12.58 6.26
CA LEU A 153 16.21 -11.74 6.37
C LEU A 153 17.48 -12.57 6.66
N VAL A 154 17.38 -13.53 7.57
CA VAL A 154 18.48 -14.48 7.87
C VAL A 154 18.83 -15.31 6.64
N LEU A 155 17.82 -15.81 5.92
CA LEU A 155 18.02 -16.59 4.70
C LEU A 155 18.68 -15.75 3.59
N ALA A 156 18.24 -14.50 3.39
CA ALA A 156 18.82 -13.60 2.41
C ALA A 156 20.31 -13.33 2.68
N ILE A 157 20.66 -13.04 3.94
CA ILE A 157 22.06 -12.77 4.34
C ILE A 157 22.92 -14.02 4.23
N SER A 158 22.39 -15.19 4.63
CA SER A 158 23.11 -16.47 4.55
C SER A 158 23.46 -16.88 3.12
N LEU A 159 22.72 -16.37 2.13
CA LEU A 159 22.92 -16.72 0.72
C LEU A 159 23.91 -15.78 0.01
N PHE A 160 24.26 -14.65 0.63
CA PHE A 160 25.28 -13.76 0.10
C PHE A 160 26.68 -14.36 0.23
N PRO A 161 27.61 -14.02 -0.70
CA PRO A 161 29.01 -14.41 -0.55
C PRO A 161 29.57 -13.85 0.77
N PRO A 162 30.66 -14.45 1.29
CA PRO A 162 31.23 -14.06 2.59
C PRO A 162 31.77 -12.62 2.65
N GLU A 163 31.80 -11.92 1.51
CA GLU A 163 32.17 -10.51 1.43
C GLU A 163 31.17 -9.61 2.17
N PRO A 164 31.63 -8.64 2.97
CA PRO A 164 30.74 -7.78 3.77
C PRO A 164 29.97 -6.75 2.94
N ALA A 165 30.43 -6.43 1.73
CA ALA A 165 29.83 -5.37 0.91
C ALA A 165 28.33 -5.60 0.57
N PRO A 166 27.90 -6.73 -0.03
CA PRO A 166 26.49 -6.95 -0.36
C PRO A 166 25.58 -7.03 0.86
N SER A 167 26.05 -7.66 1.94
CA SER A 167 25.29 -7.78 3.19
C SER A 167 25.09 -6.43 3.88
N LEU A 168 26.12 -5.58 3.92
CA LEU A 168 26.01 -4.22 4.45
C LEU A 168 25.09 -3.32 3.61
N ILE A 169 25.18 -3.40 2.27
CA ILE A 169 24.28 -2.66 1.38
C ILE A 169 22.82 -3.08 1.65
N PHE A 170 22.55 -4.40 1.71
CA PHE A 170 21.23 -4.90 1.99
C PHE A 170 20.70 -4.48 3.36
N LEU A 171 21.52 -4.58 4.42
CA LEU A 171 21.16 -4.13 5.76
C LEU A 171 20.90 -2.62 5.82
N SER A 172 21.70 -1.82 5.11
CA SER A 172 21.49 -0.37 5.03
C SER A 172 20.16 -0.04 4.36
N LEU A 173 19.80 -0.74 3.28
CA LEU A 173 18.52 -0.56 2.58
C LEU A 173 17.33 -0.96 3.47
N VAL A 174 17.45 -2.06 4.21
CA VAL A 174 16.45 -2.48 5.20
C VAL A 174 16.31 -1.43 6.30
N ALA A 175 17.41 -0.92 6.85
CA ALA A 175 17.38 0.12 7.88
C ALA A 175 16.71 1.40 7.37
N VAL A 176 17.08 1.88 6.18
CA VAL A 176 16.50 3.07 5.56
C VAL A 176 15.00 2.89 5.35
N THR A 177 14.55 1.76 4.79
CA THR A 177 13.13 1.55 4.52
C THR A 177 12.27 1.40 5.79
N ASN A 178 12.82 0.81 6.86
CA ASN A 178 12.10 0.64 8.13
C ASN A 178 12.15 1.87 9.03
N LEU A 179 13.14 2.76 8.88
CA LEU A 179 13.24 3.98 9.66
C LEU A 179 12.67 5.17 8.90
N LEU A 180 13.17 5.44 7.69
CA LEU A 180 12.84 6.63 6.92
C LEU A 180 11.38 6.63 6.46
N GLY A 181 10.86 5.49 5.99
CA GLY A 181 9.47 5.39 5.53
C GLY A 181 8.45 5.71 6.64
N PRO A 182 8.49 4.99 7.77
CA PRO A 182 7.62 5.26 8.92
C PRO A 182 7.80 6.66 9.51
N LEU A 183 9.04 7.16 9.65
CA LEU A 183 9.30 8.52 10.14
C LEU A 183 8.74 9.58 9.20
N MET A 184 8.94 9.42 7.89
CA MET A 184 8.41 10.33 6.88
C MET A 184 6.88 10.33 6.88
N LEU A 185 6.23 9.17 6.97
CA LEU A 185 4.76 9.09 7.05
C LEU A 185 4.21 9.69 8.35
N TRP A 186 4.91 9.46 9.46
CA TRP A 186 4.54 10.03 10.76
C TRP A 186 4.69 11.55 10.75
N TYR A 187 5.81 12.07 10.24
CA TYR A 187 6.03 13.51 10.07
C TYR A 187 5.03 14.12 9.10
N GLY A 188 4.79 13.46 7.95
CA GLY A 188 3.83 13.85 6.92
C GLY A 188 2.39 13.99 7.42
N TRP A 189 2.06 13.28 8.50
CA TRP A 189 0.74 13.36 9.12
C TRP A 189 0.41 14.77 9.65
N ARG A 190 1.42 15.58 10.00
CA ARG A 190 1.23 16.95 10.50
C ARG A 190 0.48 17.86 9.52
N TRP A 191 0.56 17.57 8.22
CA TRP A 191 -0.05 18.39 7.16
C TRP A 191 -1.36 17.80 6.63
N LYS A 192 -1.80 16.64 7.11
CA LYS A 192 -3.07 16.07 6.68
C LYS A 192 -4.26 16.77 7.36
N THR A 193 -4.81 17.75 6.66
CA THR A 193 -6.15 18.30 6.92
C THR A 193 -7.20 17.45 6.20
N LYS A 194 -8.27 17.02 6.89
CA LYS A 194 -9.44 16.44 6.21
C LYS A 194 -10.31 17.56 5.67
N ARG A 195 -10.64 17.50 4.37
CA ARG A 195 -11.74 18.24 3.75
C ARG A 195 -12.77 17.19 3.32
N GLY A 196 -14.00 17.29 3.78
CA GLY A 196 -15.08 16.35 3.44
C GLY A 196 -16.42 16.98 3.75
N GLY A 197 -17.45 16.69 2.96
CA GLY A 197 -18.79 17.20 3.20
C GLY A 197 -19.48 16.41 4.32
N GLY A 198 -20.19 17.11 5.22
CA GLY A 198 -20.99 16.51 6.30
C GLY A 198 -22.27 15.81 5.84
N TRP A 199 -22.21 15.10 4.71
CA TRP A 199 -23.35 14.36 4.17
C TRP A 199 -23.75 13.22 5.10
N ASP A 200 -25.00 13.20 5.55
CA ASP A 200 -25.50 12.10 6.36
C ASP A 200 -25.78 10.89 5.45
N VAL A 201 -25.14 9.77 5.76
CA VAL A 201 -25.30 8.53 4.98
C VAL A 201 -26.68 7.95 5.32
N ALA A 202 -27.44 7.55 4.30
CA ALA A 202 -28.74 6.93 4.49
C ALA A 202 -28.65 5.74 5.46
N ARG A 203 -29.24 5.87 6.65
CA ARG A 203 -29.37 4.76 7.60
C ARG A 203 -30.58 3.93 7.24
N VAL A 204 -30.36 2.72 6.74
CA VAL A 204 -31.45 1.79 6.44
C VAL A 204 -32.10 1.35 7.75
N LYS A 205 -33.35 1.76 7.97
CA LYS A 205 -34.13 1.36 9.14
C LYS A 205 -34.72 -0.02 8.87
N ILE A 206 -34.04 -1.08 9.32
CA ILE A 206 -34.51 -2.44 9.17
C ILE A 206 -35.72 -2.63 10.11
N ARG A 207 -36.89 -2.91 9.53
CA ARG A 207 -38.11 -3.21 10.29
C ARG A 207 -37.92 -4.55 11.01
N GLN A 208 -37.70 -4.52 12.32
CA GLN A 208 -37.67 -5.74 13.13
C GLN A 208 -39.07 -6.38 13.09
N ARG A 209 -39.13 -7.61 12.56
CA ARG A 209 -40.36 -8.41 12.53
C ARG A 209 -40.54 -8.97 13.94
N HIS A 210 -41.49 -8.43 14.71
CA HIS A 210 -41.94 -9.07 15.95
C HIS A 210 -42.42 -10.49 15.61
N ARG A 211 -41.79 -11.49 16.22
CA ARG A 211 -42.25 -12.88 16.23
C ARG A 211 -43.28 -13.05 17.33
#